data_AF-A0A7C2J741-F1
#
_entry.id   AF-A0A7C2J741-F1
#
_cell.length_a   1.000
_cell.length_b   1.000
_cell.length_c   1.000
_cell.angle_alpha   90.00
_cell.angle_beta   90.00
_cell.angle_gamma   90.00
#
_symmetry.space_group_name_H-M   'P 1'
#
loop_
_entity.id
_entity.type
_entity.pdbx_description
1 polymer ?
#
loop_
_entity_poly.entity_id
_entity_poly.type
_entity_poly.pdbx_seq_one_letter_code
_entity_poly.pdbx_strand_id
1 'polypeptide(L)'
;MKKASAATPISKTATAADGPRILVTAGESSGDLYAALLVEALRRRLPAATFFGCAGPRMRAAGVEPVVDAESLAVVGLVEVVSHIPRIYGEFRKLVGEARRRRPDLAIMTDSPDMNL
;
A
#
# COMPACT_ATOMS: atom_id res chain seq x y z
N MET A 1 17.10 -26.48 10.78
CA MET A 1 16.73 -26.76 9.37
C MET A 1 15.86 -25.62 8.88
N LYS A 2 16.39 -24.69 8.08
CA LYS A 2 15.67 -23.54 7.51
C LYS A 2 14.90 -24.01 6.27
N LYS A 3 13.57 -23.93 6.26
CA LYS A 3 12.78 -24.04 5.03
C LYS A 3 12.69 -22.65 4.40
N ALA A 4 13.32 -22.49 3.24
CA ALA A 4 13.07 -21.37 2.34
C ALA A 4 11.64 -21.49 1.81
N SER A 5 10.80 -20.49 2.09
CA SER A 5 9.47 -20.37 1.52
C SER A 5 9.63 -19.83 0.10
N ALA A 6 9.33 -20.66 -0.90
CA ALA A 6 9.37 -20.27 -2.30
C ALA A 6 8.22 -19.30 -2.59
N ALA A 7 8.54 -18.12 -3.12
CA ALA A 7 7.56 -17.13 -3.55
C ALA A 7 6.71 -17.70 -4.69
N THR A 8 5.39 -17.73 -4.48
CA THR A 8 4.39 -18.05 -5.49
C THR A 8 4.53 -17.12 -6.71
N PRO A 9 4.44 -17.62 -7.95
CA PRO A 9 4.56 -16.77 -9.13
C PRO A 9 3.41 -15.74 -9.16
N ILE A 10 3.79 -14.46 -9.15
CA ILE A 10 2.95 -13.30 -9.43
C ILE A 10 2.51 -13.33 -10.90
N SER A 11 1.51 -14.16 -11.23
CA SER A 11 0.97 -14.22 -12.59
C SER A 11 -0.50 -13.83 -12.62
N LYS A 12 -0.71 -12.56 -12.92
CA LYS A 12 -1.90 -12.09 -13.64
C LYS A 12 -1.44 -10.99 -14.59
N THR A 13 -1.19 -11.37 -15.84
CA THR A 13 -0.89 -10.42 -16.91
C THR A 13 -2.07 -9.46 -17.01
N ALA A 14 -1.81 -8.16 -16.81
CA ALA A 14 -2.81 -7.10 -16.94
C ALA A 14 -3.54 -7.26 -18.27
N THR A 15 -4.87 -7.19 -18.22
CA THR A 15 -5.70 -7.27 -19.43
C THR A 15 -5.45 -6.01 -20.25
N ALA A 16 -5.04 -6.18 -21.50
CA ALA A 16 -4.34 -5.20 -22.34
C ALA A 16 -5.08 -3.89 -22.70
N ALA A 17 -6.22 -3.58 -22.08
CA ALA A 17 -7.00 -2.36 -22.36
C ALA A 17 -6.74 -1.21 -21.36
N ASP A 18 -6.42 -1.52 -20.10
CA ASP A 18 -6.08 -0.54 -19.06
C ASP A 18 -4.81 -1.02 -18.33
N GLY A 19 -3.87 -0.13 -18.02
CA GLY A 19 -2.64 -0.52 -17.31
C GLY A 19 -2.90 -1.07 -15.90
N PRO A 20 -1.91 -1.73 -15.28
CA PRO A 20 -2.12 -2.44 -14.02
C PRO A 20 -2.54 -1.49 -12.89
N ARG A 21 -3.48 -1.94 -12.06
CA ARG A 21 -3.86 -1.25 -10.83
C ARG A 21 -3.02 -1.78 -9.68
N ILE A 22 -2.23 -0.90 -9.07
CA ILE A 22 -1.27 -1.26 -8.04
C ILE A 22 -1.71 -0.64 -6.72
N LEU A 23 -1.96 -1.49 -5.73
CA LEU A 23 -2.18 -1.07 -4.35
C LEU A 23 -0.81 -0.84 -3.68
N VAL A 24 -0.61 0.31 -3.05
CA VAL A 24 0.64 0.64 -2.32
C VAL A 24 0.30 1.13 -0.92
N THR A 25 0.99 0.62 0.10
CA THR A 25 0.71 0.97 1.50
C THR A 25 1.97 1.32 2.27
N ALA A 26 1.98 2.48 2.92
CA ALA A 26 2.98 2.85 3.92
C ALA A 26 2.34 3.10 5.29
N GLY A 27 2.86 2.44 6.32
CA GLY A 27 2.45 2.65 7.73
C GLY A 27 3.29 3.71 8.45
N GLU A 28 4.50 3.95 7.97
CA GLU A 28 5.47 4.87 8.56
C GLU A 28 6.04 5.86 7.52
N SER A 29 6.64 6.94 8.03
CA SER A 29 7.31 7.96 7.18
C SER A 29 8.45 7.39 6.33
N SER A 30 9.15 6.38 6.86
CA SER A 30 10.21 5.65 6.15
C SER A 30 9.63 4.86 4.97
N GLY A 31 8.53 4.14 5.19
CA GLY A 31 7.77 3.43 4.17
C GLY A 31 7.26 4.35 3.07
N ASP A 32 6.72 5.52 3.44
CA ASP A 32 6.23 6.53 2.48
C ASP A 32 7.33 7.00 1.52
N LEU A 33 8.54 7.23 2.04
CA LEU A 33 9.70 7.59 1.21
C LEU A 33 10.06 6.49 0.21
N TYR A 34 10.20 5.24 0.66
CA TYR A 34 10.60 4.14 -0.22
C TYR A 34 9.52 3.78 -1.24
N ALA A 35 8.25 3.80 -0.83
CA ALA A 35 7.12 3.59 -1.71
C ALA A 35 7.04 4.67 -2.80
N ALA A 36 7.24 5.94 -2.44
CA ALA A 36 7.23 7.05 -3.41
C ALA A 36 8.31 6.86 -4.49
N LEU A 37 9.55 6.57 -4.09
CA LEU A 37 10.66 6.32 -5.01
C LEU A 37 10.38 5.13 -5.95
N LEU A 38 9.78 4.06 -5.41
CA LEU A 38 9.37 2.91 -6.19
C LEU A 38 8.27 3.25 -7.19
N VAL A 39 7.25 4.01 -6.78
CA VAL A 39 6.16 4.46 -7.66
C VAL A 39 6.70 5.32 -8.80
N GLU A 40 7.60 6.26 -8.53
CA GLU A 40 8.25 7.08 -9.56
C GLU A 40 9.03 6.24 -10.58
N ALA A 41 9.75 5.22 -10.10
CA ALA A 41 10.46 4.29 -10.98
C ALA A 41 9.48 3.42 -11.81
N LEU A 42 8.39 2.95 -11.20
CA LEU A 42 7.38 2.13 -11.86
C LEU A 42 6.61 2.92 -12.92
N ARG A 43 6.21 4.16 -12.64
CA ARG A 43 5.53 5.02 -13.62
C ARG A 43 6.33 5.23 -14.90
N ARG A 44 7.66 5.33 -14.80
CA ARG A 44 8.55 5.43 -15.97
C ARG A 44 8.57 4.16 -16.81
N ARG A 45 8.36 2.98 -16.21
CA ARG A 45 8.37 1.68 -16.90
C ARG A 45 6.98 1.21 -17.31
N LEU A 46 5.95 1.63 -16.57
CA LEU A 46 4.55 1.26 -16.72
C LEU A 46 3.72 2.55 -16.74
N PRO A 47 3.75 3.32 -17.84
CA PRO A 47 3.08 4.63 -17.90
C PRO A 47 1.55 4.56 -17.77
N ALA A 48 0.96 3.40 -18.09
CA ALA A 48 -0.47 3.15 -17.92
C ALA A 48 -0.85 2.66 -16.50
N ALA A 49 0.12 2.38 -15.63
CA ALA A 49 -0.17 1.91 -14.28
C ALA A 49 -0.83 3.00 -13.44
N THR A 50 -1.79 2.59 -12.62
CA THR A 50 -2.45 3.46 -11.65
C THR A 50 -2.16 2.97 -10.24
N PHE A 51 -2.01 3.90 -9.31
CA PHE A 51 -1.56 3.61 -7.95
C PHE A 51 -2.56 4.16 -6.95
N PHE A 52 -2.93 3.36 -5.96
CA PHE A 52 -3.82 3.79 -4.87
C PHE A 52 -3.44 3.09 -3.56
N GLY A 53 -3.85 3.62 -2.41
CA GLY A 53 -3.73 2.91 -1.13
C GLY A 53 -3.51 3.79 0.09
N CYS A 54 -2.76 3.29 1.07
CA CYS A 54 -2.41 4.05 2.28
C CYS A 54 -1.15 4.86 1.97
N ALA A 55 -1.35 6.15 1.70
CA ALA A 55 -0.31 7.01 1.14
C ALA A 55 0.00 8.17 2.07
N GLY A 56 1.29 8.35 2.40
CA GLY A 56 1.77 9.57 3.04
C GLY A 56 2.01 10.69 2.03
N PRO A 57 2.58 11.82 2.46
CA PRO A 57 2.79 13.00 1.62
C PRO A 57 3.65 12.72 0.38
N ARG A 58 4.71 11.89 0.50
CA ARG A 58 5.61 11.62 -0.62
C ARG A 58 4.96 10.71 -1.65
N MET A 59 4.23 9.68 -1.21
CA MET A 59 3.47 8.82 -2.11
C MET A 59 2.40 9.60 -2.87
N ARG A 60 1.70 10.54 -2.21
CA ARG A 60 0.74 11.42 -2.88
C ARG A 60 1.41 12.29 -3.95
N ALA A 61 2.57 12.87 -3.63
CA ALA A 61 3.36 13.65 -4.59
C ALA A 61 3.83 12.81 -5.79
N ALA A 62 4.16 11.53 -5.57
CA ALA A 62 4.50 10.57 -6.62
C ALA A 62 3.28 10.09 -7.45
N GLY A 63 2.07 10.55 -7.12
CA GLY A 63 0.85 10.26 -7.86
C GLY A 63 0.11 9.00 -7.40
N VAL A 64 0.26 8.59 -6.13
CA VAL A 64 -0.58 7.58 -5.50
C VAL A 64 -1.87 8.22 -5.00
N GLU A 65 -3.02 7.66 -5.40
CA GLU A 65 -4.33 8.08 -4.88
C GLU A 65 -4.51 7.61 -3.43
N PRO A 66 -4.67 8.54 -2.46
CA PRO A 66 -4.83 8.17 -1.06
C PRO A 66 -6.24 7.63 -0.80
N VAL A 67 -6.34 6.35 -0.45
CA VAL A 67 -7.53 5.74 0.13
C VAL A 67 -7.58 5.99 1.64
N VAL A 68 -6.43 5.85 2.28
CA VAL A 68 -6.18 6.14 3.69
C VAL A 68 -5.03 7.13 3.77
N ASP A 69 -5.17 8.10 4.67
CA ASP A 69 -4.10 9.01 5.01
C ASP A 69 -3.13 8.34 6.00
N ALA A 70 -1.91 8.05 5.58
CA ALA A 70 -0.91 7.41 6.46
C ALA A 70 -0.53 8.28 7.66
N GLU A 71 -0.53 9.61 7.55
CA GLU A 71 -0.27 10.51 8.68
C GLU A 71 -1.38 10.41 9.73
N SER A 72 -2.59 10.06 9.29
CA SER A 72 -3.74 9.87 10.18
C SER A 72 -3.65 8.62 11.06
N LEU A 73 -2.72 7.70 10.74
CA LEU A 73 -2.43 6.47 11.47
C LEU A 73 -1.20 6.57 12.39
N ALA A 74 -0.37 7.60 12.22
CA ALA A 74 0.81 7.81 13.04
C ALA A 74 0.41 8.32 14.44
N VAL A 75 0.29 7.39 15.40
CA VAL A 75 -0.01 7.70 16.81
C VAL A 75 1.28 7.61 17.62
N VAL A 76 1.54 8.60 18.48
CA VAL A 76 2.74 8.65 19.32
C VAL A 76 2.43 8.03 20.69
N GLY A 77 3.11 6.95 21.06
CA GLY A 77 3.04 6.37 22.41
C GLY A 77 2.06 5.20 22.60
N LEU A 78 2.46 4.25 23.45
CA LEU A 78 1.77 2.96 23.63
C LEU A 78 0.35 3.08 24.21
N VAL A 79 0.10 4.07 25.08
CA VAL A 79 -1.20 4.27 25.75
C VAL A 79 -2.19 4.99 24.83
N GLU A 80 -1.73 5.94 24.01
CA GLU A 80 -2.58 6.59 23.01
C GLU A 80 -2.98 5.63 21.90
N VAL A 81 -2.12 4.67 21.52
CA VAL A 81 -2.42 3.68 20.47
C VAL A 81 -3.71 2.91 20.77
N VAL A 82 -3.94 2.50 22.02
CA VAL A 82 -5.11 1.67 22.40
C VAL A 82 -6.43 2.42 22.15
N SER A 83 -6.47 3.71 22.45
CA SER A 83 -7.64 4.56 22.19
C SER A 83 -7.91 4.78 20.69
N HIS A 84 -6.88 4.61 19.85
CA HIS A 84 -6.95 4.78 18.40
C HIS A 84 -7.19 3.48 17.63
N ILE A 85 -7.12 2.31 18.29
CA ILE A 85 -7.36 0.99 17.65
C ILE A 85 -8.67 0.96 16.84
N PRO A 86 -9.83 1.44 17.34
CA PRO A 86 -11.07 1.41 16.56
C PRO A 86 -10.99 2.21 15.26
N ARG A 87 -10.27 3.35 15.29
CA ARG A 87 -10.05 4.21 14.13
C ARG A 87 -9.12 3.55 13.12
N ILE A 88 -7.98 3.02 13.58
CA ILE A 88 -7.02 2.30 12.74
C ILE A 88 -7.72 1.11 12.06
N TYR A 89 -8.53 0.36 12.82
CA TYR A 89 -9.32 -0.73 12.26
C TYR A 89 -10.34 -0.25 11.21
N GLY A 90 -10.98 0.90 11.44
CA GLY A 90 -11.87 1.53 10.45
C GLY A 90 -11.16 1.86 9.13
N GLU A 91 -10.00 2.50 9.20
CA GLU A 91 -9.18 2.81 8.01
C GLU A 91 -8.68 1.54 7.31
N PHE A 92 -8.27 0.53 8.08
CA PHE A 92 -7.92 -0.78 7.53
C PHE A 92 -9.08 -1.43 6.78
N ARG A 93 -10.29 -1.41 7.36
CA ARG A 93 -11.51 -1.94 6.71
C ARG A 93 -11.87 -1.18 5.44
N LYS A 94 -11.69 0.14 5.43
CA LYS A 94 -11.86 0.98 4.25
C LYS A 94 -10.88 0.57 3.15
N LEU A 95 -9.59 0.44 3.49
CA LEU A 95 -8.56 0.00 2.56
C LEU A 95 -8.84 -1.39 1.96
N VAL A 96 -9.24 -2.35 2.80
CA VAL A 96 -9.65 -3.70 2.35
C VAL A 96 -10.87 -3.64 1.45
N GLY A 97 -11.87 -2.83 1.77
CA GLY A 97 -13.06 -2.63 0.93
C GLY A 97 -12.70 -2.07 -0.45
N GLU A 98 -11.79 -1.10 -0.48
CA GLU A 98 -11.27 -0.50 -1.71
C GLU A 98 -10.45 -1.49 -2.54
N ALA A 99 -9.58 -2.27 -1.91
CA ALA A 99 -8.84 -3.34 -2.57
C ALA A 99 -9.79 -4.38 -3.19
N ARG A 100 -10.85 -4.79 -2.48
CA ARG A 100 -11.86 -5.71 -3.01
C ARG A 100 -12.64 -5.13 -4.18
N ARG A 101 -13.00 -3.84 -4.13
CA ARG A 101 -13.74 -3.16 -5.20
C ARG A 101 -12.89 -2.94 -6.43
N ARG A 102 -11.67 -2.42 -6.26
CA ARG A 102 -10.77 -2.05 -7.36
C ARG A 102 -10.00 -3.24 -7.92
N ARG A 103 -9.90 -4.35 -7.17
CA ARG A 103 -9.19 -5.59 -7.53
C ARG A 103 -7.80 -5.30 -8.11
N PRO A 104 -6.84 -4.82 -7.29
CA PRO A 104 -5.50 -4.54 -7.75
C PRO A 104 -4.85 -5.80 -8.33
N ASP A 105 -4.05 -5.62 -9.37
CA ASP A 105 -3.26 -6.69 -9.99
C ASP A 105 -2.00 -7.00 -9.17
N LEU A 106 -1.54 -6.02 -8.38
CA LEU A 106 -0.39 -6.12 -7.49
C LEU A 106 -0.62 -5.28 -6.23
N ALA A 107 -0.19 -5.80 -5.08
CA ALA A 107 -0.09 -5.05 -3.83
C ALA A 107 1.37 -4.94 -3.42
N ILE A 108 1.81 -3.73 -3.07
CA ILE A 108 3.16 -3.41 -2.60
C ILE A 108 3.03 -2.88 -1.19
N MET A 109 3.54 -3.64 -0.24
CA MET A 109 3.42 -3.34 1.18
C MET A 109 4.77 -2.87 1.68
N THR A 110 4.89 -1.55 1.88
CA THR A 110 6.08 -0.95 2.47
C THR A 110 5.81 -0.74 3.94
N ASP A 111 6.05 -1.80 4.73
CA ASP A 111 6.28 -1.84 6.18
C ASP A 111 5.52 -2.98 6.90
N SER A 112 6.19 -3.46 7.96
CA SER A 112 5.92 -4.41 9.03
C SER A 112 5.14 -5.69 8.69
N PRO A 113 5.68 -6.87 9.03
CA PRO A 113 5.11 -8.18 8.65
C PRO A 113 3.64 -8.37 9.07
N ASP A 114 3.16 -7.60 10.05
CA ASP A 114 1.78 -7.61 10.55
C ASP A 114 0.73 -7.06 9.56
N MET A 115 1.15 -6.39 8.48
CA MET A 115 0.25 -5.86 7.44
C MET A 115 0.13 -6.76 6.20
N ASN A 116 0.98 -7.78 6.04
CA ASN A 116 0.86 -8.75 4.95
C ASN A 116 -0.44 -9.58 5.12
N LEU A 117 -1.52 -9.18 4.43
CA LEU A 117 -2.76 -9.97 4.34
C LEU A 117 -2.74 -11.01 3.22
#